data_AF-A0A376FCW1-F1
#
_entry.id   AF-A0A376FCW1-F1
#
_cell.length_a   1.000
_cell.length_b   1.000
_cell.length_c   1.000
_cell.angle_alpha   90.00
_cell.angle_beta   90.00
_cell.angle_gamma   90.00
#
_symmetry.space_group_name_H-M   'P 1'
#
loop_
_entity.id
_entity.type
_entity.pdbx_description
1 polymer ?
#
loop_
_entity_poly.entity_id
_entity_poly.type
_entity_poly.pdbx_seq_one_letter_code
_entity_poly.pdbx_strand_id
1 'polypeptide(L)'
;MTPSLKHHTPNGFRNTDPVGHQPGDLDRWRKARKEAGLPKPPALGYEDFIQQWWQPVELTQPHEDGVWWLGHASVMLQLDGNIILTDPVFSRRASPLPFLGPQRKTPPALSVSQLKSA
;
A
#
# COMPACT_ATOMS: atom_id res chain seq x y z
N MET A 1 29.86 3.00 -26.39
CA MET A 1 28.73 3.89 -26.72
C MET A 1 28.57 4.89 -25.59
N THR A 2 28.59 6.20 -25.88
CA THR A 2 28.42 7.26 -24.87
C THR A 2 26.98 7.20 -24.36
N PRO A 3 26.73 7.10 -23.04
CA PRO A 3 25.37 7.00 -22.54
C PRO A 3 24.58 8.30 -22.82
N SER A 4 23.42 8.19 -23.48
CA SER A 4 22.66 9.34 -23.99
C SER A 4 21.90 10.14 -22.93
N LEU A 5 21.77 9.60 -21.71
CA LEU A 5 21.00 10.19 -20.62
C LEU A 5 21.92 10.47 -19.40
N LYS A 6 21.71 11.62 -18.74
CA LYS A 6 22.56 12.11 -17.62
C LYS A 6 22.69 11.14 -16.44
N HIS A 7 21.70 10.26 -16.26
CA HIS A 7 21.65 9.25 -15.20
C HIS A 7 22.30 7.92 -15.61
N HIS A 8 22.77 7.76 -16.85
CA HIS A 8 23.50 6.56 -17.28
C HIS A 8 25.01 6.75 -17.09
N THR A 9 25.68 5.71 -16.64
CA THR A 9 27.14 5.60 -16.57
C THR A 9 27.59 4.43 -17.46
N PRO A 10 28.88 4.31 -17.81
CA PRO A 10 29.37 3.17 -18.59
C PRO A 10 29.02 1.79 -17.99
N ASN A 11 28.82 1.72 -16.67
CA ASN A 11 28.57 0.49 -15.93
C ASN A 11 27.22 0.47 -15.18
N GLY A 12 26.28 1.37 -15.49
CA GLY A 12 24.97 1.37 -14.82
C GLY A 12 24.31 2.74 -14.75
N PHE A 13 23.75 3.07 -13.58
CA PHE A 13 22.94 4.27 -13.37
C PHE A 13 23.37 5.04 -12.13
N ARG A 14 23.16 6.37 -12.15
CA ARG A 14 23.39 7.26 -11.00
C ARG A 14 22.24 8.26 -10.85
N ASN A 15 21.96 8.66 -9.61
CA ASN A 15 21.09 9.80 -9.36
C ASN A 15 21.73 11.07 -9.95
N THR A 16 20.93 11.90 -10.62
CA THR A 16 21.42 13.14 -11.24
C THR A 16 21.42 14.31 -10.28
N ASP A 17 20.53 14.28 -9.29
CA ASP A 17 20.48 15.24 -8.22
C ASP A 17 21.39 14.80 -7.07
N PRO A 18 22.14 15.73 -6.45
CA PRO A 18 22.92 15.43 -5.27
C PRO A 18 21.97 15.03 -4.13
N VAL A 19 22.03 13.77 -3.73
CA VAL A 19 21.32 13.28 -2.55
C VAL A 19 22.22 13.54 -1.34
N GLY A 20 22.03 14.68 -0.70
CA GLY A 20 22.68 15.03 0.56
C GLY A 20 21.68 14.99 1.70
N HIS A 21 21.84 14.05 2.63
CA HIS A 21 21.11 14.08 3.90
C HIS A 21 22.01 14.69 4.97
N GLN A 22 21.48 15.66 5.71
CA GLN A 22 22.12 16.19 6.89
C GLN A 22 21.70 15.37 8.11
N PRO A 23 22.58 15.18 9.11
CA PRO A 23 22.19 14.64 10.39
C PRO A 23 20.92 15.33 10.93
N GLY A 24 19.95 14.53 11.39
CA GLY A 24 18.68 15.02 11.93
C GLY A 24 17.60 15.39 10.90
N ASP A 25 17.83 15.22 9.58
CA ASP A 25 16.78 15.43 8.57
C ASP A 25 15.53 14.60 8.84
N LEU A 26 15.70 13.33 9.24
CA LEU A 26 14.60 12.44 9.56
C LEU A 26 13.77 12.96 10.74
N ASP A 27 14.40 13.49 11.78
CA ASP A 27 13.71 14.00 12.97
C ASP A 27 13.00 15.32 12.68
N ARG A 28 13.64 16.22 11.91
CA ARG A 28 13.00 17.43 11.41
C ARG A 28 11.76 17.08 10.58
N TRP A 29 11.88 16.13 9.66
CA TRP A 29 10.78 15.67 8.83
C TRP A 29 9.66 15.03 9.67
N ARG A 30 9.98 14.17 10.64
CA ARG A 30 9.00 13.57 11.54
C ARG A 30 8.24 14.62 12.36
N LYS A 31 8.97 15.61 12.91
CA LYS A 31 8.38 16.72 13.66
C LYS A 31 7.44 17.55 12.78
N ALA A 32 7.91 17.97 11.61
CA ALA A 32 7.11 18.74 10.66
C ALA A 32 5.85 17.97 10.21
N ARG A 33 5.97 16.66 9.93
CA ARG A 33 4.81 15.83 9.59
C ARG A 33 3.79 15.72 10.71
N LYS A 34 4.26 15.58 11.94
CA LYS A 34 3.39 15.51 13.13
C LYS A 34 2.68 16.85 13.34
N GLU A 35 3.40 17.96 13.27
CA GLU A 35 2.84 19.31 13.38
C GLU A 35 1.81 19.60 12.28
N ALA A 36 2.05 19.12 11.05
CA ALA A 36 1.12 19.21 9.94
C ALA A 36 -0.06 18.21 10.00
N GLY A 37 -0.11 17.34 11.02
CA GLY A 37 -1.17 16.33 11.17
C GLY A 37 -1.20 15.29 10.04
N LEU A 38 -0.04 14.93 9.48
CA LEU A 38 0.03 14.02 8.33
C LEU A 38 0.11 12.54 8.74
N PRO A 39 -0.47 11.62 7.94
CA PRO A 39 -1.29 11.89 6.75
C PRO A 39 -2.68 12.43 7.11
N LYS A 40 -3.19 13.36 6.30
CA LYS A 40 -4.56 13.87 6.44
C LYS A 40 -5.56 12.74 6.13
N PRO A 41 -6.74 12.73 6.78
CA PRO A 41 -7.83 11.84 6.37
C PRO A 41 -8.32 12.20 4.96
N PRO A 42 -9.11 11.32 4.31
CA PRO A 42 -9.84 11.66 3.10
C PRO A 42 -10.68 12.94 3.31
N ALA A 43 -10.90 13.72 2.24
CA ALA A 43 -11.54 15.04 2.33
C ALA A 43 -12.95 15.00 2.96
N LEU A 44 -13.71 13.94 2.70
CA LEU A 44 -15.04 13.71 3.27
C LEU A 44 -15.01 12.83 4.53
N GLY A 45 -13.83 12.38 4.97
CA GLY A 45 -13.70 11.46 6.10
C GLY A 45 -13.68 9.98 5.68
N TYR A 46 -13.47 9.10 6.66
CA TYR A 46 -13.32 7.66 6.40
C TYR A 46 -14.66 6.96 6.15
N GLU A 47 -15.77 7.49 6.66
CA GLU A 47 -17.09 6.90 6.45
C GLU A 47 -17.50 6.98 4.99
N ASP A 48 -17.50 8.18 4.41
CA ASP A 48 -17.72 8.39 2.97
C ASP A 48 -16.71 7.61 2.12
N PHE A 49 -15.44 7.58 2.54
CA PHE A 49 -14.41 6.82 1.83
C PHE A 49 -14.77 5.32 1.75
N ILE A 50 -15.24 4.74 2.86
CA ILE A 50 -15.66 3.33 2.90
C ILE A 50 -16.88 3.13 2.01
N GLN A 51 -17.90 3.98 2.12
CA GLN A 51 -19.12 3.86 1.31
C GLN A 51 -18.84 3.92 -0.20
N GLN A 52 -17.88 4.75 -0.61
CA GLN A 52 -17.56 4.95 -2.02
C GLN A 52 -16.61 3.87 -2.60
N TRP A 53 -15.63 3.42 -1.82
CA TRP A 53 -14.49 2.65 -2.34
C TRP A 53 -14.40 1.21 -1.82
N TRP A 54 -15.17 0.86 -0.79
CA TRP A 54 -15.13 -0.47 -0.20
C TRP A 54 -16.28 -1.33 -0.72
N GLN A 55 -15.97 -2.58 -1.04
CA GLN A 55 -16.93 -3.61 -1.39
C GLN A 55 -16.46 -4.97 -0.84
N PRO A 56 -17.37 -5.90 -0.52
CA PRO A 56 -16.98 -7.26 -0.20
C PRO A 56 -16.35 -7.94 -1.41
N VAL A 57 -15.40 -8.85 -1.15
CA VAL A 57 -14.88 -9.74 -2.19
C VAL A 57 -15.81 -10.94 -2.32
N GLU A 58 -16.35 -11.13 -3.53
CA GLU A 58 -17.16 -12.29 -3.89
C GLU A 58 -16.29 -13.28 -4.67
N LEU A 59 -15.98 -14.43 -4.07
CA LEU A 59 -15.17 -15.50 -4.67
C LEU A 59 -16.03 -16.51 -5.44
N THR A 60 -17.18 -16.08 -5.98
CA THR A 60 -18.29 -16.98 -6.36
C THR A 60 -18.13 -17.65 -7.72
N GLN A 61 -17.18 -17.23 -8.56
CA GLN A 61 -17.01 -17.80 -9.90
C GLN A 61 -15.52 -18.09 -10.20
N PRO A 62 -15.07 -19.35 -10.15
CA PRO A 62 -13.65 -19.71 -10.37
C PRO A 62 -13.12 -19.42 -11.79
N HIS A 63 -13.97 -18.98 -12.72
CA HIS A 63 -13.61 -18.79 -14.14
C HIS A 63 -13.69 -17.35 -14.63
N GLU A 64 -13.98 -16.39 -13.76
CA GLU A 64 -13.94 -14.97 -14.12
C GLU A 64 -12.66 -14.33 -13.59
N ASP A 65 -11.96 -13.64 -14.48
CA ASP A 65 -10.82 -12.82 -14.10
C ASP A 65 -11.31 -11.56 -13.38
N GLY A 66 -10.60 -11.16 -12.33
CA GLY A 66 -11.01 -10.04 -11.50
C GLY A 66 -9.88 -9.45 -10.67
N VAL A 67 -10.05 -8.19 -10.27
CA VAL A 67 -9.11 -7.48 -9.42
C VAL A 67 -9.87 -6.79 -8.30
N TRP A 68 -9.47 -7.06 -7.06
CA TRP A 68 -10.05 -6.45 -5.86
C TRP A 68 -8.99 -5.72 -5.08
N TRP A 69 -9.26 -4.46 -4.77
CA TRP A 69 -8.44 -3.68 -3.86
C TRP A 69 -8.79 -4.02 -2.40
N LEU A 70 -7.84 -4.59 -1.66
CA LEU A 70 -8.02 -4.97 -0.26
C LEU A 70 -7.58 -3.87 0.74
N GLY A 71 -7.19 -2.70 0.21
CA GLY A 71 -6.70 -1.55 0.95
C GLY A 71 -5.16 -1.45 0.97
N HIS A 72 -4.65 -0.22 1.05
CA HIS A 72 -3.22 0.09 0.94
C HIS A 72 -2.64 -0.44 -0.40
N ALA A 73 -1.51 -1.16 -0.37
CA ALA A 73 -0.92 -1.85 -1.52
C ALA A 73 -1.43 -3.29 -1.69
N SER A 74 -2.37 -3.75 -0.84
CA SER A 74 -2.89 -5.11 -0.91
C SER A 74 -3.92 -5.23 -2.04
N VAL A 75 -3.63 -6.06 -3.02
CA VAL A 75 -4.52 -6.39 -4.15
C VAL A 75 -4.69 -7.90 -4.23
N MET A 76 -5.92 -8.33 -4.53
CA MET A 76 -6.21 -9.70 -4.94
C MET A 76 -6.49 -9.72 -6.43
N LEU A 77 -5.81 -10.59 -7.16
CA LEU A 77 -6.09 -10.88 -8.56
C LEU A 77 -6.61 -12.30 -8.66
N GLN A 78 -7.73 -12.47 -9.35
CA GLN A 78 -8.17 -13.75 -9.86
C GLN A 78 -7.85 -13.77 -11.36
N LEU A 79 -6.99 -14.69 -11.78
CA LEU A 79 -6.53 -14.79 -13.17
C LEU A 79 -6.37 -16.26 -13.55
N ASP A 80 -7.04 -16.69 -14.61
CA ASP A 80 -7.00 -18.08 -15.12
C ASP A 80 -7.30 -19.12 -14.01
N GLY A 81 -8.27 -18.81 -13.14
CA GLY A 81 -8.65 -19.66 -12.01
C GLY A 81 -7.65 -19.71 -10.85
N ASN A 82 -6.62 -18.85 -10.85
CA ASN A 82 -5.68 -18.69 -9.76
C ASN A 82 -5.96 -17.43 -8.96
N ILE A 83 -5.75 -17.49 -7.64
CA ILE A 83 -5.79 -16.31 -6.76
C ILE A 83 -4.36 -15.88 -6.42
N ILE A 84 -4.02 -14.64 -6.74
CA ILE A 84 -2.73 -14.02 -6.45
C ILE A 84 -2.95 -12.84 -5.49
N LEU A 85 -2.12 -12.76 -4.45
CA LEU A 85 -2.14 -11.66 -3.48
C LEU A 85 -0.84 -10.85 -3.56
N THR A 86 -0.96 -9.53 -3.67
CA THR A 86 0.16 -8.60 -3.57
C THR A 86 0.18 -7.96 -2.18
N ASP A 87 1.36 -7.80 -1.59
CA ASP A 87 1.58 -7.14 -0.29
C ASP A 87 0.48 -7.41 0.76
N PRO A 88 0.20 -8.68 1.12
CA PRO A 88 -0.99 -9.04 1.89
C PRO A 88 -0.91 -8.53 3.34
N VAL A 89 -1.76 -7.56 3.70
CA VAL A 89 -1.88 -7.04 5.07
C VAL A 89 -3.31 -7.23 5.59
N PHE A 90 -3.62 -8.41 6.13
CA PHE A 90 -4.96 -8.70 6.70
C PHE A 90 -5.10 -8.30 8.19
N SER A 91 -4.01 -7.90 8.84
CA SER A 91 -4.00 -7.52 10.25
C SER A 91 -4.70 -6.18 10.50
N ARG A 92 -5.16 -5.99 11.75
CA ARG A 92 -5.72 -4.70 12.21
C ARG A 92 -4.67 -3.59 12.26
N ARG A 93 -3.39 -3.92 12.47
CA ARG A 93 -2.26 -2.97 12.53
C ARG A 93 -1.13 -3.40 11.62
N ALA A 94 -0.52 -2.44 10.93
CA ALA A 94 0.71 -2.62 10.17
C ALA A 94 1.90 -2.46 11.13
N SER A 95 2.15 -3.47 11.97
CA SER A 95 3.14 -3.42 13.04
C SER A 95 3.56 -4.83 13.47
N PRO A 96 4.82 -5.03 13.89
CA PRO A 96 5.24 -6.27 14.53
C PRO A 96 4.64 -6.43 15.95
N LEU A 97 4.17 -5.35 16.57
CA LEU A 97 3.55 -5.36 17.89
C LEU A 97 2.02 -5.26 17.77
N PRO A 98 1.24 -6.03 18.55
CA PRO A 98 -0.21 -6.07 18.39
C PRO A 98 -0.94 -4.80 18.90
N PHE A 99 -0.32 -4.06 19.81
CA PHE A 99 -0.93 -2.90 20.48
C PHE A 99 -0.41 -1.55 19.98
N LEU A 100 0.75 -1.52 19.30
CA LEU A 100 1.41 -0.29 18.87
C LEU A 100 1.50 -0.23 17.34
N GLY A 101 1.45 0.98 16.78
CA GLY A 101 1.62 1.23 15.35
C GLY A 101 0.32 1.54 14.60
N PRO A 102 0.42 1.86 13.29
CA PRO A 102 -0.70 2.33 12.48
C PRO A 102 -1.84 1.31 12.45
N GLN A 103 -3.04 1.75 12.82
CA GLN A 103 -4.25 0.95 12.70
C GLN A 103 -4.90 1.16 11.35
N ARG A 104 -5.38 0.07 10.75
CA ARG A 104 -6.26 0.10 9.58
C ARG A 104 -7.51 0.96 9.87
N LYS A 105 -7.88 1.80 8.90
CA LYS A 105 -9.01 2.75 8.99
C LYS A 105 -10.25 2.30 8.23
N THR A 106 -10.11 1.36 7.31
CA THR A 106 -11.19 0.71 6.57
C THR A 106 -11.38 -0.72 7.07
N PRO A 107 -12.58 -1.31 6.96
CA PRO A 107 -12.74 -2.74 7.21
C PRO A 107 -11.94 -3.56 6.18
N PRO A 108 -11.44 -4.76 6.53
CA PRO A 108 -10.89 -5.66 5.54
C PRO A 108 -12.01 -6.11 4.58
N ALA A 109 -11.76 -6.08 3.27
CA ALA A 109 -12.72 -6.54 2.26
C ALA A 109 -12.91 -8.07 2.25
N LEU A 110 -11.95 -8.80 2.83
CA LEU A 110 -11.88 -10.25 2.92
C LEU A 110 -11.08 -10.66 4.15
N SER A 111 -11.45 -11.76 4.80
CA SER A 111 -10.68 -12.41 5.86
C SER A 111 -9.80 -13.54 5.33
N VAL A 112 -8.71 -13.85 6.05
CA VAL A 112 -7.81 -14.97 5.68
C VAL A 112 -8.55 -16.32 5.66
N SER A 113 -9.58 -16.50 6.48
CA SER A 113 -10.40 -17.73 6.48
C SER A 113 -11.20 -17.89 5.18
N GLN A 114 -11.68 -16.80 4.59
CA GLN A 114 -12.45 -16.85 3.34
C GLN A 114 -11.59 -17.25 2.14
N LEU A 115 -10.28 -16.99 2.16
CA LEU A 115 -9.35 -17.45 1.12
C LEU A 115 -9.20 -18.98 1.06
N LYS A 116 -9.44 -19.68 2.17
CA LYS A 116 -9.29 -21.15 2.26
C LYS A 116 -10.51 -21.90 1.73
N SER A 117 -11.57 -21.17 1.38
CA SER A 117 -12.84 -21.72 0.94
C SER A 117 -13.08 -21.53 -0.57
N ALA A 118 -12.11 -20.97 -1.28
CA ALA A 118 -12.07 -20.88 -2.74
C ALA A 118 -11.29 -22.05 -3.34
#